data_AF-A0AA51FAH2-F1
#
_entry.id   AF-A0AA51FAH2-F1
#
_cell.length_a   1.000
_cell.length_b   1.000
_cell.length_c   1.000
_cell.angle_alpha   90.00
_cell.angle_beta   90.00
_cell.angle_gamma   90.00
#
_symmetry.space_group_name_H-M   'P 1'
#
loop_
_entity.id
_entity.type
_entity.pdbx_description
1 polymer ?
#
loop_
_entity_poly.entity_id
_entity_poly.type
_entity_poly.pdbx_seq_one_letter_code
_entity_poly.pdbx_strand_id
1 'polypeptide(L)'
;VKKKRQNDPMENGDESTESCDETIKSACPHVAKTVDLTRLKKALKTGGFEKECSECRKNPKNEEIDPNYEEDRTLWMCLRCGTQLCGRTRNKHALNHFNTPHSDSHALTANTTTWEIYCYNCNNEVNASSAKKLHECIEY
;
A
#
# COMPACT_ATOMS: atom_id res chain seq x y z
N VAL A 1 3.95 21.60 66.57
CA VAL A 1 4.93 21.22 65.54
C VAL A 1 4.66 22.03 64.28
N LYS A 2 5.70 22.67 63.74
CA LYS A 2 5.69 23.66 62.65
C LYS A 2 5.50 23.02 61.26
N LYS A 3 4.86 23.75 60.32
CA LYS A 3 5.17 23.96 58.87
C LYS A 3 3.88 24.41 58.15
N LYS A 4 3.62 25.69 57.87
CA LYS A 4 4.13 26.58 56.79
C LYS A 4 4.28 25.90 55.41
N ARG A 5 3.41 26.27 54.46
CA ARG A 5 3.80 26.96 53.21
C ARG A 5 2.57 27.43 52.40
N GLN A 6 2.60 28.70 52.06
CA GLN A 6 1.80 29.43 51.08
C GLN A 6 2.78 29.78 49.95
N ASN A 7 2.35 29.70 48.67
CA ASN A 7 2.79 30.55 47.55
C ASN A 7 2.31 29.95 46.22
N ASP A 8 1.40 30.66 45.57
CA ASP A 8 1.20 30.63 44.12
C ASP A 8 1.83 31.89 43.53
N PRO A 9 2.51 31.80 42.37
CA PRO A 9 2.12 32.67 41.27
C PRO A 9 2.21 32.05 39.86
N MET A 10 1.14 32.29 39.09
CA MET A 10 1.03 32.66 37.67
C MET A 10 2.32 32.78 36.83
N GLU A 11 2.39 32.15 35.64
CA GLU A 11 2.13 32.76 34.30
C GLU A 11 2.73 31.93 33.13
N ASN A 12 1.94 31.83 32.04
CA ASN A 12 2.25 31.72 30.60
C ASN A 12 3.43 30.88 30.04
N GLY A 13 3.09 30.09 29.02
CA GLY A 13 4.02 29.53 28.05
C GLY A 13 3.26 28.70 27.01
N ASP A 14 2.71 29.37 26.00
CA ASP A 14 2.38 28.69 24.75
C ASP A 14 3.70 28.36 24.05
N GLU A 15 3.93 27.08 23.80
CA GLU A 15 4.86 26.65 22.78
C GLU A 15 4.25 25.41 22.14
N SER A 16 3.53 25.67 21.05
CA SER A 16 3.20 24.64 20.09
C SER A 16 4.51 24.20 19.44
N THR A 17 5.09 23.09 19.91
CA THR A 17 6.08 22.34 19.14
C THR A 17 5.35 21.16 18.51
N GLU A 18 5.10 21.33 17.22
CA GLU A 18 4.84 20.28 16.23
C GLU A 18 5.60 18.99 16.54
N SER A 19 4.91 18.00 17.13
CA SER A 19 5.42 16.64 17.10
C SER A 19 5.19 16.12 15.69
N CYS A 20 6.20 16.30 14.85
CA CYS A 20 6.37 15.58 13.61
C CYS A 20 6.44 14.09 13.95
N ASP A 21 5.27 13.46 14.07
CA ASP A 21 5.12 12.01 14.07
C ASP A 21 5.44 11.53 12.64
N GLU A 22 6.73 11.56 12.28
CA GLU A 22 7.24 10.69 11.23
C GLU A 22 7.17 9.29 11.81
N THR A 23 5.97 8.72 11.80
CA THR A 23 5.71 7.35 12.19
C THR A 23 6.66 6.51 11.36
N ILE A 24 7.74 6.01 11.98
CA ILE A 24 8.56 4.96 11.38
C ILE A 24 7.58 3.80 11.20
N LYS A 25 7.00 3.69 10.00
CA LYS A 25 6.05 2.64 9.64
C LYS A 25 6.78 1.33 9.90
N SER A 26 6.43 0.70 11.01
CA SER A 26 7.04 -0.54 11.48
C SER A 26 6.92 -1.59 10.37
N ALA A 27 7.91 -2.48 10.27
CA ALA A 27 7.95 -3.48 9.21
C ALA A 27 6.64 -4.28 9.17
N CYS A 28 6.02 -4.35 7.99
CA CYS A 28 4.73 -5.01 7.85
C CYS A 28 4.86 -6.52 8.15
N PRO A 29 4.11 -7.08 9.12
CA PRO A 29 4.24 -8.49 9.51
C PRO A 29 3.80 -9.47 8.42
N HIS A 30 3.09 -8.98 7.39
CA HIS A 30 2.58 -9.80 6.30
C HIS A 30 3.60 -10.04 5.18
N VAL A 31 4.74 -9.34 5.16
CA VAL A 31 5.72 -9.41 4.07
C VAL A 31 6.23 -10.84 3.86
N ALA A 32 6.61 -11.52 4.94
CA ALA A 32 7.19 -12.86 4.84
C ALA A 32 6.23 -13.88 4.18
N LYS A 33 4.94 -13.79 4.50
CA LYS A 33 3.89 -14.73 4.02
C LYS A 33 3.36 -14.36 2.63
N THR A 34 3.34 -13.10 2.26
CA THR A 34 2.67 -12.62 1.04
C THR A 34 3.61 -12.42 -0.13
N VAL A 35 4.88 -12.12 0.10
CA VAL A 35 5.81 -11.82 -0.99
C VAL A 35 6.45 -13.12 -1.48
N ASP A 36 6.45 -13.36 -2.80
CA ASP A 36 7.15 -14.48 -3.44
C ASP A 36 7.99 -13.98 -4.63
N LEU A 37 9.25 -13.66 -4.35
CA LEU A 37 10.20 -13.15 -5.34
C LEU A 37 10.39 -14.09 -6.53
N THR A 38 10.47 -15.39 -6.29
CA THR A 38 10.71 -16.36 -7.36
C THR A 38 9.54 -16.38 -8.33
N ARG A 39 8.31 -16.42 -7.79
CA ARG A 39 7.10 -16.38 -8.60
C ARG A 39 6.93 -15.04 -9.31
N LEU A 40 7.21 -13.93 -8.65
CA LEU A 40 7.17 -12.59 -9.26
C LEU A 40 8.11 -12.47 -10.45
N LYS A 41 9.39 -12.83 -10.27
CA LYS A 41 10.38 -12.78 -11.35
C LYS A 41 9.95 -13.64 -12.53
N LYS A 42 9.37 -14.82 -12.29
CA LYS A 42 8.83 -15.68 -13.35
C LYS A 42 7.64 -15.04 -14.06
N ALA A 43 6.70 -14.45 -13.32
CA ALA A 43 5.54 -13.77 -13.89
C ALA A 43 5.97 -12.59 -14.78
N LEU A 44 6.87 -11.74 -14.28
CA LEU A 44 7.39 -10.58 -15.01
C LEU A 44 8.23 -10.97 -16.24
N LYS A 45 9.03 -12.03 -16.17
CA LYS A 45 9.75 -12.54 -17.35
C LYS A 45 8.84 -13.06 -18.45
N THR A 46 7.67 -13.59 -18.08
CA THR A 46 6.76 -14.23 -19.04
C THR A 46 5.75 -13.25 -19.61
N GLY A 47 5.20 -12.36 -18.76
CA GLY A 47 4.12 -11.44 -19.13
C GLY A 47 4.49 -9.95 -19.11
N GLY A 48 5.60 -9.57 -18.47
CA GLY A 48 5.99 -8.17 -18.32
C GLY A 48 5.02 -7.35 -17.47
N PHE A 49 5.06 -6.04 -17.64
CA PHE A 49 4.09 -5.10 -17.07
C PHE A 49 2.92 -4.90 -18.03
N GLU A 50 1.72 -5.06 -17.51
CA GLU A 50 0.48 -4.91 -18.25
C GLU A 50 0.13 -3.42 -18.39
N LYS A 51 -0.43 -3.05 -19.55
CA LYS A 51 -0.90 -1.67 -19.78
C LYS A 51 -2.33 -1.46 -19.32
N GLU A 52 -3.07 -2.55 -19.12
CA GLU A 52 -4.49 -2.54 -18.82
C GLU A 52 -4.86 -3.67 -17.86
N CYS A 53 -5.92 -3.45 -17.08
CA CYS A 53 -6.41 -4.47 -16.16
C CYS A 53 -7.11 -5.58 -16.93
N SER A 54 -6.62 -6.81 -16.78
CA SER A 54 -7.16 -8.00 -17.46
C SER A 54 -8.64 -8.26 -17.13
N GLU A 55 -9.08 -7.97 -15.91
CA GLU A 55 -10.50 -8.10 -15.50
C GLU A 55 -11.37 -6.97 -16.08
N CYS A 56 -10.85 -5.74 -16.20
CA CYS A 56 -11.56 -4.66 -16.90
C CYS A 56 -11.78 -5.01 -18.38
N ARG A 57 -10.79 -5.64 -19.04
CA ARG A 57 -10.91 -6.05 -20.44
C ARG A 57 -12.00 -7.12 -20.63
N LYS A 58 -12.14 -8.04 -19.68
CA LYS A 58 -13.16 -9.11 -19.74
C LYS A 58 -14.57 -8.57 -19.51
N ASN A 59 -14.70 -7.57 -18.64
CA ASN A 59 -15.99 -7.00 -18.28
C ASN A 59 -15.94 -5.47 -18.39
N PRO A 60 -15.97 -4.92 -19.62
CA PRO A 60 -15.95 -3.49 -19.83
C PRO A 60 -17.20 -2.88 -19.22
N LYS A 61 -17.03 -1.99 -18.25
CA LYS A 61 -18.14 -1.18 -17.77
C LYS A 61 -18.40 -0.07 -18.78
N ASN A 62 -19.65 0.03 -19.21
CA ASN A 62 -20.12 1.09 -20.09
C ASN A 62 -20.45 2.33 -19.23
N GLU A 63 -19.45 2.86 -18.54
CA GLU A 63 -19.62 4.11 -17.79
C GLU A 63 -19.26 5.25 -18.74
N GLU A 64 -20.08 6.30 -18.78
CA GLU A 64 -19.78 7.50 -19.56
C GLU A 64 -18.51 8.13 -18.99
N ILE A 65 -17.40 7.93 -19.69
CA ILE A 65 -16.11 8.51 -19.31
C ILE A 65 -16.23 10.01 -19.57
N ASP A 66 -16.20 10.80 -18.50
CA ASP A 66 -16.06 12.26 -18.62
C ASP A 66 -14.76 12.55 -19.39
N PRO A 67 -14.83 13.17 -20.59
CA PRO A 67 -13.65 13.46 -21.39
C PRO A 67 -12.68 14.44 -20.70
N ASN A 68 -13.12 15.12 -19.64
CA ASN A 68 -12.31 16.03 -18.83
C ASN A 68 -11.65 15.34 -17.62
N TYR A 69 -11.92 14.06 -17.37
CA TYR A 69 -11.33 13.29 -16.27
C TYR A 69 -10.18 12.42 -16.76
N GLU A 70 -8.97 12.65 -16.23
CA GLU A 70 -7.87 11.71 -16.42
C GLU A 70 -8.10 10.47 -15.54
N GLU A 71 -8.60 9.40 -16.16
CA GLU A 71 -8.79 8.12 -15.47
C GLU A 71 -7.43 7.54 -15.04
N ASP A 72 -7.26 7.30 -13.74
CA ASP A 72 -6.11 6.60 -13.20
C ASP A 72 -6.09 5.15 -13.73
N ARG A 73 -5.26 4.92 -14.76
CA ARG A 73 -5.05 3.60 -15.38
C ARG A 73 -3.99 2.78 -14.67
N THR A 74 -3.47 3.26 -13.55
CA THR A 74 -2.43 2.58 -12.80
C THR A 74 -2.90 1.21 -12.32
N LEU A 75 -2.01 0.24 -12.44
CA LEU A 75 -2.24 -1.11 -11.96
C LEU A 75 -1.54 -1.33 -10.62
N TRP A 76 -2.07 -2.29 -9.88
CA TRP A 76 -1.56 -2.78 -8.64
C TRP A 76 -1.19 -4.25 -8.87
N MET A 77 0.10 -4.54 -8.74
CA MET A 77 0.67 -5.87 -8.90
C MET A 77 0.68 -6.61 -7.57
N CYS A 78 0.04 -7.77 -7.49
CA CYS A 78 0.09 -8.63 -6.31
C CYS A 78 1.51 -9.18 -6.10
N LEU A 79 2.11 -8.91 -4.94
CA LEU A 79 3.46 -9.36 -4.59
C LEU A 79 3.57 -10.87 -4.30
N ARG A 80 2.44 -11.58 -4.25
CA ARG A 80 2.41 -13.05 -4.13
C ARG A 80 2.49 -13.77 -5.46
N CYS A 81 1.93 -13.20 -6.52
CA CYS A 81 1.65 -13.93 -7.74
C CYS A 81 1.95 -13.19 -9.05
N GLY A 82 2.18 -11.88 -9.00
CA GLY A 82 2.45 -11.05 -10.17
C GLY A 82 1.21 -10.63 -10.95
N THR A 83 0.00 -10.95 -10.48
CA THR A 83 -1.25 -10.52 -11.13
C THR A 83 -1.39 -9.00 -11.01
N GLN A 84 -1.63 -8.30 -12.13
CA GLN A 84 -1.72 -6.83 -12.22
C GLN A 84 -3.15 -6.39 -12.50
N LEU A 85 -3.73 -5.59 -11.59
CA LEU A 85 -5.16 -5.24 -11.60
C LEU A 85 -5.38 -3.78 -11.23
N CYS A 86 -6.48 -3.19 -11.69
CA CYS A 86 -6.76 -1.80 -11.39
C CYS A 86 -7.03 -1.57 -9.89
N GLY A 87 -6.64 -0.39 -9.43
CA GLY A 87 -6.73 0.02 -8.03
C GLY A 87 -8.13 0.35 -7.53
N ARG A 88 -8.17 0.93 -6.33
CA ARG A 88 -9.41 1.27 -5.60
C ARG A 88 -10.20 2.42 -6.23
N THR A 89 -9.50 3.31 -6.93
CA THR A 89 -10.02 4.48 -7.67
C THR A 89 -10.82 4.09 -8.91
N ARG A 90 -10.57 2.88 -9.43
CA ARG A 90 -11.26 2.31 -10.60
C ARG A 90 -12.23 1.20 -10.18
N ASN A 91 -12.07 -0.01 -10.71
CA ASN A 91 -12.98 -1.13 -10.48
C ASN A 91 -12.62 -2.01 -9.27
N LYS A 92 -11.62 -1.63 -8.47
CA LYS A 92 -11.21 -2.35 -7.24
C LYS A 92 -10.78 -3.80 -7.49
N HIS A 93 -10.37 -4.15 -8.72
CA HIS A 93 -10.00 -5.53 -9.04
C HIS A 93 -8.82 -6.06 -8.22
N ALA A 94 -7.84 -5.21 -7.88
CA ALA A 94 -6.77 -5.62 -6.97
C ALA A 94 -7.27 -5.97 -5.55
N LEU A 95 -8.26 -5.21 -5.04
CA LEU A 95 -8.90 -5.49 -3.76
C LEU A 95 -9.75 -6.77 -3.83
N ASN A 96 -10.51 -6.96 -4.90
CA ASN A 96 -11.30 -8.17 -5.12
C ASN A 96 -10.40 -9.41 -5.22
N HIS A 97 -9.25 -9.28 -5.88
CA HIS A 97 -8.25 -10.35 -5.95
C HIS A 97 -7.74 -10.77 -4.57
N PHE A 98 -7.48 -9.80 -3.68
CA PHE A 98 -7.14 -10.08 -2.28
C PHE A 98 -8.28 -10.77 -1.52
N ASN A 99 -9.52 -10.31 -1.69
CA ASN A 99 -10.70 -10.86 -1.00
C ASN A 99 -11.13 -12.24 -1.52
N THR A 100 -10.71 -12.62 -2.74
CA THR A 100 -11.01 -13.93 -3.31
C THR A 100 -10.30 -15.00 -2.49
N PRO A 101 -10.98 -16.09 -2.08
CA PRO A 101 -10.33 -17.17 -1.34
C PRO A 101 -9.19 -17.80 -2.14
N HIS A 102 -7.98 -17.81 -1.56
CA HIS A 102 -6.79 -18.46 -2.11
C HIS A 102 -6.17 -19.36 -1.04
N SER A 103 -5.38 -20.36 -1.46
CA SER A 103 -4.57 -21.17 -0.52
C SER A 103 -3.44 -20.34 0.12
N ASP A 104 -2.99 -19.29 -0.56
CA ASP A 104 -1.91 -18.40 -0.13
C ASP A 104 -2.44 -17.01 0.25
N SER A 105 -1.65 -16.23 1.00
CA SER A 105 -2.02 -14.83 1.31
C SER A 105 -1.57 -13.88 0.21
N HIS A 106 -2.51 -13.09 -0.32
CA HIS A 106 -2.30 -12.12 -1.40
C HIS A 106 -2.43 -10.67 -0.91
N ALA A 107 -2.09 -10.42 0.35
CA ALA A 107 -2.40 -9.16 1.03
C ALA A 107 -1.53 -7.95 0.64
N LEU A 108 -0.44 -8.14 -0.11
CA LEU A 108 0.49 -7.07 -0.47
C LEU A 108 0.50 -6.83 -1.98
N THR A 109 0.39 -5.57 -2.37
CA THR A 109 0.43 -5.12 -3.77
C THR A 109 1.36 -3.94 -3.94
N ALA A 110 2.04 -3.83 -5.09
CA ALA A 110 2.80 -2.66 -5.48
C ALA A 110 2.13 -1.92 -6.64
N ASN A 111 2.06 -0.60 -6.55
CA ASN A 111 1.65 0.27 -7.64
C ASN A 111 2.68 0.19 -8.78
N THR A 112 2.25 -0.06 -10.01
CA THR A 112 3.16 -0.26 -11.17
C THR A 112 3.71 1.04 -11.75
N THR A 113 3.24 2.20 -11.27
CA THR A 113 3.66 3.53 -11.73
C THR A 113 4.50 4.22 -10.65
N THR A 114 3.98 4.28 -9.41
CA THR A 114 4.61 5.00 -8.29
C THR A 114 5.48 4.11 -7.41
N TRP A 115 5.39 2.78 -7.56
CA TRP A 115 6.07 1.78 -6.73
C TRP A 115 5.67 1.80 -5.24
N GLU A 116 4.60 2.50 -4.91
CA GLU A 116 4.01 2.46 -3.58
C GLU A 116 3.51 1.06 -3.25
N ILE A 117 3.83 0.57 -2.05
CA ILE A 117 3.37 -0.72 -1.57
C ILE A 117 2.20 -0.51 -0.63
N TYR A 118 1.16 -1.32 -0.80
CA TYR A 118 -0.01 -1.33 0.06
C TYR A 118 -0.25 -2.73 0.62
N CYS A 119 -0.54 -2.82 1.92
CA CYS A 119 -0.97 -4.04 2.58
C CYS A 119 -2.47 -3.97 2.91
N TYR A 120 -3.27 -4.84 2.28
CA TYR A 120 -4.71 -4.91 2.54
C TYR A 120 -5.06 -5.39 3.95
N ASN A 121 -4.26 -6.30 4.54
CA ASN A 121 -4.48 -6.75 5.92
C ASN A 121 -4.21 -5.65 6.95
N CYS A 122 -3.16 -4.84 6.75
CA CYS A 122 -2.85 -3.71 7.63
C CYS A 122 -3.68 -2.46 7.28
N ASN A 123 -4.33 -2.46 6.11
CA ASN A 123 -5.07 -1.34 5.54
C ASN A 123 -4.24 -0.04 5.49
N ASN A 124 -2.94 -0.14 5.21
CA ASN A 124 -2.04 0.99 5.09
C ASN A 124 -0.93 0.73 4.06
N GLU A 125 -0.25 1.80 3.68
CA GLU A 125 0.98 1.73 2.91
C GLU A 125 2.11 1.11 3.72
N VAL A 126 2.99 0.38 3.04
CA VAL A 126 4.17 -0.24 3.61
C VAL A 126 5.40 0.41 3.01
N ASN A 127 6.34 0.81 3.86
CA ASN A 127 7.62 1.33 3.39
C ASN A 127 8.43 0.20 2.74
N ALA A 128 8.83 0.38 1.48
CA ALA A 128 9.66 -0.56 0.72
C ALA A 128 10.96 -0.96 1.46
N SER A 129 11.58 0.00 2.13
CA SER A 129 12.83 -0.16 2.87
C SER A 129 12.65 -0.88 4.21
N SER A 130 11.40 -1.10 4.65
CA SER A 130 11.12 -1.79 5.93
C SER A 130 11.44 -3.29 5.91
N ALA A 131 11.61 -3.89 4.72
CA ALA A 131 11.98 -5.30 4.58
C ALA A 131 12.82 -5.52 3.32
N LYS A 132 13.96 -6.21 3.48
CA LYS A 132 14.86 -6.57 2.36
C LYS A 132 14.13 -7.22 1.19
N LYS A 133 13.17 -8.11 1.48
CA LYS A 133 12.38 -8.83 0.47
C LYS A 133 11.51 -7.90 -0.38
N LEU A 134 10.98 -6.81 0.19
CA LEU A 134 10.21 -5.80 -0.55
C LEU A 134 11.12 -4.94 -1.41
N HIS A 135 12.24 -4.49 -0.84
CA HIS A 135 13.24 -3.73 -1.57
C HIS A 135 13.73 -4.49 -2.81
N GLU A 136 14.10 -5.77 -2.65
CA GLU A 136 14.48 -6.66 -3.78
C GLU A 136 13.35 -6.88 -4.81
N CYS A 137 12.08 -6.72 -4.43
CA CYS A 137 10.96 -6.80 -5.38
C CYS A 137 10.87 -5.56 -6.26
N ILE A 138 11.13 -4.38 -5.69
CA ILE A 138 10.97 -3.10 -6.40
C ILE A 138 12.16 -2.81 -7.29
N GLU A 139 13.36 -3.27 -6.92
CA GLU A 139 14.57 -3.08 -7.72
C GLU A 139 14.70 -4.05 -8.91
N TYR A 140 13.83 -5.06 -9.01
CA TYR A 140 13.89 -6.08 -10.06
C TYR A 140 13.31 -5.60 -11.40
#